data_AF-A0A960CXX2-F1
#
_entry.id   AF-A0A960CXX2-F1
#
_cell.length_a   1.000
_cell.length_b   1.000
_cell.length_c   1.000
_cell.angle_alpha   90.00
_cell.angle_beta   90.00
_cell.angle_gamma   90.00
#
_symmetry.space_group_name_H-M   'P 1'
#
loop_
_entity.id
_entity.type
_entity.pdbx_description
1 polymer ?
#
loop_
_entity_poly.entity_id
_entity_poly.type
_entity_poly.pdbx_seq_one_letter_code
_entity_poly.pdbx_strand_id
1 'polypeptide(L)'
;PGVEPMAAAVARMITAATASDVCFVHVLDDTDRSLTLAGATPPFDEQVGLVRMPLGSGVSGWVASHREPVVIVSDKEADPRYV
;
A
#
# COMPACT_ATOMS: atom_id res chain seq x y z
N PRO A 1 -2.59 -10.40 -12.18
CA PRO A 1 -3.91 -9.98 -12.72
C PRO A 1 -5.05 -10.80 -12.10
N GLY A 2 -6.08 -10.13 -11.57
CA GLY A 2 -7.29 -10.76 -11.02
C GLY A 2 -7.48 -10.60 -9.51
N VAL A 3 -6.56 -9.93 -8.82
CA VAL A 3 -6.64 -9.68 -7.37
C VAL A 3 -7.22 -8.30 -7.05
N GLU A 4 -7.38 -7.43 -8.04
CA GLU A 4 -7.77 -6.04 -7.89
C GLU A 4 -9.17 -5.89 -7.23
N PRO A 5 -10.21 -6.63 -7.63
CA PRO A 5 -11.52 -6.55 -6.95
C PRO A 5 -11.45 -6.99 -5.48
N MET A 6 -10.63 -8.00 -5.18
CA MET A 6 -10.42 -8.47 -3.81
C MET A 6 -9.64 -7.45 -2.99
N ALA A 7 -8.56 -6.88 -3.54
CA ALA A 7 -7.76 -5.86 -2.89
C ALA A 7 -8.59 -4.60 -2.58
N ALA A 8 -9.46 -4.18 -3.51
CA ALA A 8 -10.40 -3.08 -3.27
C ALA A 8 -11.41 -3.39 -2.15
N ALA A 9 -11.93 -4.62 -2.09
CA ALA A 9 -12.81 -5.04 -1.00
C ALA A 9 -12.08 -5.05 0.35
N VAL A 10 -10.84 -5.54 0.39
CA VAL A 10 -9.99 -5.52 1.58
C VAL A 10 -9.72 -4.09 2.05
N ALA A 11 -9.38 -3.17 1.14
CA ALA A 11 -9.17 -1.77 1.49
C ALA A 11 -10.40 -1.16 2.18
N ARG A 12 -11.60 -1.38 1.62
CA ARG A 12 -12.86 -0.91 2.23
C ARG A 12 -13.13 -1.54 3.60
N MET A 13 -12.89 -2.85 3.75
CA MET A 13 -13.07 -3.55 5.03
C MET A 13 -12.13 -3.01 6.10
N ILE A 14 -10.85 -2.78 5.78
CA ILE A 14 -9.87 -2.23 6.71
C ILE A 14 -10.30 -0.84 7.17
N THR A 15 -10.57 0.08 6.23
CA THR A 15 -11.04 1.44 6.53
C THR A 15 -12.26 1.44 7.45
N ALA A 16 -13.25 0.58 7.18
CA ALA A 16 -14.45 0.45 8.01
C ALA A 16 -14.15 -0.10 9.42
N ALA A 17 -13.22 -1.04 9.55
CA ALA A 17 -12.84 -1.66 10.81
C ALA A 17 -11.92 -0.78 11.68
N THR A 18 -11.08 0.05 11.06
CA THR A 18 -10.09 0.90 11.75
C THR A 18 -10.52 2.35 11.88
N ALA A 19 -11.67 2.73 11.31
CA ALA A 19 -12.14 4.13 11.21
C ALA A 19 -11.08 5.07 10.61
N SER A 20 -10.29 4.57 9.65
CA SER A 20 -9.29 5.36 8.93
C SER A 20 -9.92 6.03 7.71
N ASP A 21 -9.29 7.07 7.16
CA ASP A 21 -9.82 7.77 5.98
C ASP A 21 -9.52 7.03 4.67
N VAL A 22 -8.33 6.43 4.57
CA VAL A 22 -7.79 5.88 3.32
C VAL A 22 -7.04 4.58 3.58
N CYS A 23 -7.15 3.61 2.67
CA CYS A 23 -6.37 2.38 2.70
C CYS A 23 -5.81 2.05 1.30
N PHE A 24 -4.54 1.65 1.24
CA PHE A 24 -3.85 1.21 0.03
C PHE A 24 -3.37 -0.24 0.19
N VAL A 25 -3.74 -1.10 -0.74
CA VAL A 25 -3.34 -2.51 -0.78
C VAL A 25 -2.37 -2.68 -1.94
N HIS A 26 -1.11 -2.94 -1.59
CA HIS A 26 -0.05 -3.22 -2.55
C HIS A 26 0.17 -4.72 -2.67
N VAL A 27 0.38 -5.20 -3.88
CA VAL A 27 0.76 -6.60 -4.15
C VAL A 27 2.21 -6.63 -4.59
N LEU A 28 2.97 -7.55 -4.00
CA LEU A 28 4.35 -7.80 -4.36
C LEU A 28 4.42 -8.69 -5.60
N ASP A 29 5.19 -8.22 -6.58
CA ASP A 29 5.69 -9.02 -7.68
C ASP A 29 7.13 -9.42 -7.37
N ASP A 30 7.34 -10.69 -7.08
CA ASP A 30 8.65 -11.26 -6.73
C ASP A 30 9.60 -11.33 -7.94
N THR A 31 9.08 -11.35 -9.17
CA THR A 31 9.91 -11.44 -10.39
C THR A 31 10.57 -10.11 -10.71
N ASP A 32 9.78 -9.04 -10.70
CA ASP A 32 10.24 -7.68 -10.97
C ASP A 32 10.64 -6.92 -9.69
N ARG A 33 10.59 -7.58 -8.52
CA ARG A 33 10.89 -6.99 -7.21
C ARG A 33 10.22 -5.64 -7.01
N SER A 34 8.91 -5.58 -7.23
CA SER A 34 8.15 -4.33 -7.19
C SER A 34 6.81 -4.50 -6.49
N LEU A 35 6.32 -3.42 -5.89
CA LEU A 35 4.99 -3.32 -5.34
C LEU A 35 4.09 -2.57 -6.32
N THR A 36 2.95 -3.16 -6.66
CA THR A 36 1.91 -2.52 -7.48
C THR A 36 0.71 -2.21 -6.60
N LEU A 37 0.15 -1.00 -6.71
CA LEU A 37 -1.12 -0.67 -6.07
C LEU A 37 -2.24 -1.49 -6.73
N ALA A 38 -2.76 -2.48 -5.99
CA ALA A 38 -3.78 -3.42 -6.49
C ALA A 38 -5.19 -3.05 -6.03
N GLY A 39 -5.32 -2.29 -4.95
CA GLY A 39 -6.60 -1.80 -4.46
C GLY A 39 -6.42 -0.58 -3.57
N ALA A 40 -7.39 0.32 -3.60
CA ALA A 40 -7.42 1.51 -2.78
C ALA A 40 -8.88 1.91 -2.47
N THR A 41 -9.06 2.77 -1.48
CA THR A 41 -10.32 3.49 -1.27
C THR A 41 -10.42 4.72 -2.20
N PRO A 42 -11.62 5.10 -2.66
CA PRO A 42 -11.80 6.32 -3.47
C PRO A 42 -11.29 7.60 -2.78
N PRO A 43 -10.80 8.59 -3.53
CA PRO A 43 -10.67 8.62 -5.00
C PRO A 43 -9.40 7.93 -5.54
N PHE A 44 -8.66 7.23 -4.67
CA PHE A 44 -7.35 6.69 -5.01
C PHE A 44 -7.41 5.34 -5.75
N ASP A 45 -8.61 4.82 -5.98
CA ASP A 45 -8.84 3.62 -6.77
C ASP A 45 -8.55 3.84 -8.27
N GLU A 46 -8.54 5.09 -8.75
CA GLU A 46 -8.14 5.47 -10.11
C GLU A 46 -6.65 5.20 -10.40
N GLN A 47 -5.82 5.06 -9.35
CA GLN A 47 -4.37 4.89 -9.42
C GLN A 47 -3.96 3.40 -9.40
N VAL A 48 -4.93 2.49 -9.24
CA VAL A 48 -4.70 1.04 -9.26
C VAL A 48 -4.09 0.63 -10.60
N GLY A 49 -3.01 -0.15 -10.54
CA GLY A 49 -2.23 -0.58 -11.71
C GLY A 49 -1.32 0.49 -12.32
N LEU A 50 -1.50 1.78 -11.99
CA LEU A 50 -0.63 2.88 -12.44
C LEU A 50 0.53 3.11 -11.48
N VAL A 51 0.28 3.00 -10.17
CA VAL A 51 1.31 3.17 -9.14
C VAL A 51 2.09 1.87 -8.99
N ARG A 52 3.39 1.97 -9.28
CA ARG A 52 4.36 0.90 -9.10
C ARG A 52 5.63 1.45 -8.47
N MET A 53 6.11 0.79 -7.42
CA MET A 53 7.31 1.20 -6.69
C MET A 53 8.29 0.02 -6.51
N PRO A 54 9.61 0.24 -6.56
CA PRO A 54 10.58 -0.81 -6.27
C PRO A 54 10.44 -1.35 -4.84
N LEU A 55 10.71 -2.65 -4.65
CA LEU A 55 10.82 -3.25 -3.33
C LEU A 55 11.92 -2.54 -2.53
N GLY A 56 11.60 -2.11 -1.31
CA GLY A 56 12.48 -1.32 -0.45
C GLY A 56 12.30 0.19 -0.56
N SER A 57 11.55 0.69 -1.56
CA SER A 57 11.24 2.11 -1.70
C SER A 57 10.03 2.52 -0.87
N GLY A 58 10.12 3.65 -0.18
CA GLY A 58 9.04 4.14 0.66
C GLY A 58 8.79 3.26 1.89
N VAL A 59 7.82 3.68 2.71
CA VAL A 59 7.42 2.92 3.91
C VAL A 59 6.87 1.54 3.54
N SER A 60 6.01 1.46 2.52
CA SER A 60 5.44 0.20 2.04
C SER A 60 6.51 -0.78 1.51
N GLY A 61 7.49 -0.28 0.75
CA GLY A 61 8.60 -1.08 0.26
C GLY A 61 9.53 -1.56 1.37
N TRP A 62 9.75 -0.73 2.39
CA TRP A 62 10.50 -1.13 3.58
C TRP A 62 9.79 -2.26 4.33
N VAL A 63 8.49 -2.14 4.60
CA VAL A 63 7.67 -3.18 5.25
C VAL A 63 7.70 -4.47 4.45
N ALA A 64 7.51 -4.40 3.13
CA ALA A 64 7.56 -5.58 2.26
C ALA A 64 8.93 -6.28 2.28
N SER A 65 10.03 -5.53 2.45
CA SER A 65 11.38 -6.08 2.50
C SER A 65 11.71 -6.74 3.85
N HIS A 66 11.27 -6.14 4.95
CA HIS A 66 11.63 -6.58 6.31
C HIS A 66 10.58 -7.50 6.94
N ARG A 67 9.35 -7.52 6.40
CA ARG A 67 8.19 -8.24 6.94
C ARG A 67 7.83 -7.85 8.38
N GLU A 68 8.06 -6.58 8.70
CA GLU A 68 7.76 -5.99 10.00
C GLU A 68 6.76 -4.83 9.87
N PRO A 69 5.75 -4.75 10.76
CA PRO A 69 4.80 -3.65 10.73
C PRO A 69 5.46 -2.33 11.13
N VAL A 70 4.98 -1.23 10.54
CA VAL A 70 5.42 0.13 10.86
C VAL A 70 4.20 0.97 11.19
N VAL A 71 4.28 1.72 12.29
CA VAL A 71 3.27 2.70 12.70
C VAL A 71 3.96 4.04 12.88
N ILE A 72 3.60 5.02 12.05
CA ILE A 72 4.07 6.40 12.18
C ILE A 72 2.92 7.19 12.79
N VAL A 73 3.08 7.58 14.05
CA VAL A 73 2.01 8.22 14.83
C VAL A 73 1.75 9.68 14.41
N SER A 74 2.77 10.35 13.89
CA SER A 74 2.70 11.75 13.45
C SER A 74 3.89 12.07 12.55
N ASP A 75 3.76 13.14 11.76
CA ASP A 75 4.85 13.70 10.94
C ASP A 75 5.57 12.67 10.07
N LYS A 76 4.83 12.07 9.14
CA LYS A 76 5.38 11.08 8.20
C LYS A 76 6.53 11.63 7.36
N GLU A 77 6.57 12.94 7.12
CA GLU A 77 7.64 13.59 6.34
C GLU A 77 9.00 13.53 7.07
N ALA A 78 8.99 13.43 8.40
CA ALA A 78 10.19 13.23 9.19
C ALA A 78 10.69 11.77 9.23
N ASP A 79 9.88 10.80 8.78
CA ASP A 79 10.33 9.42 8.68
C ASP A 79 11.26 9.28 7.46
N PRO A 80 12.52 8.85 7.63
CA PRO A 80 13.49 8.78 6.53
C PRO A 80 13.12 7.74 5.46
N ARG A 81 12.12 6.89 5.72
CA ARG A 81 11.59 5.92 4.76
C ARG A 81 10.45 6.50 3.94
N TYR A 82 9.90 7.67 4.28
CA TYR A 82 8.83 8.29 3.52
C TYR A 82 9.39 8.98 2.26
N VAL A 83 8.72 8.76 1.12
CA VAL A 83 9.12 9.25 -0.22
C VAL A 83 7.91 9.74 -0.99
#